data_AF-A0A1M5LLN2-F1
#
_entry.id   AF-A0A1M5LLN2-F1
#
_cell.length_a   1.000
_cell.length_b   1.000
_cell.length_c   1.000
_cell.angle_alpha   90.00
_cell.angle_beta   90.00
_cell.angle_gamma   90.00
#
_symmetry.space_group_name_H-M   'P 1'
#
loop_
_entity.id
_entity.type
_entity.pdbx_description
1 polymer ?
#
loop_
_entity_poly.entity_id
_entity_poly.type
_entity_poly.pdbx_seq_one_letter_code
_entity_poly.pdbx_strand_id
1 'polypeptide(L)'
;MNATFCLIFIFALIAILVDRFYVRAKSARAFRARFDRQFLEAKLELSDPLYQFDGASATVIATVEEMGKRGNAGFLLSIERYARNQHGEYFLVRSDEPGAPFVKHVSHRIAKVILAEKYIESNTASSRT
;
A
#
# COMPACT_ATOMS: atom_id res chain seq x y z
N MET A 1 2.94 50.93 -4.48
CA MET A 1 2.56 49.55 -4.83
C MET A 1 1.19 49.30 -4.22
N ASN A 2 0.14 49.22 -5.05
CA ASN A 2 -1.24 49.35 -4.56
C ASN A 2 -1.68 48.09 -3.81
N ALA A 3 -2.22 48.24 -2.60
CA ALA A 3 -2.65 47.16 -1.72
C ALA A 3 -3.56 46.12 -2.41
N THR A 4 -4.34 46.55 -3.40
CA THR A 4 -5.20 45.71 -4.25
C THR A 4 -4.42 44.64 -5.02
N PHE A 5 -3.26 44.97 -5.58
CA PHE A 5 -2.42 43.99 -6.30
C PHE A 5 -1.84 42.95 -5.32
N CYS A 6 -1.53 43.35 -4.09
CA CYS A 6 -1.04 42.44 -3.06
C CYS A 6 -2.12 41.42 -2.65
N LEU A 7 -3.36 41.86 -2.49
CA LEU A 7 -4.49 40.97 -2.17
C LEU A 7 -4.77 39.98 -3.30
N ILE A 8 -4.81 40.44 -4.56
CA ILE A 8 -5.02 39.56 -5.72
C ILE A 8 -3.93 38.48 -5.79
N PHE A 9 -2.67 38.85 -5.56
CA PHE A 9 -1.55 37.91 -5.58
C PHE A 9 -1.66 36.86 -4.46
N ILE A 10 -2.05 37.26 -3.25
CA ILE A 10 -2.27 36.34 -2.13
C ILE A 10 -3.40 35.36 -2.44
N PHE A 11 -4.54 35.84 -2.97
CA PHE A 11 -5.64 34.96 -3.35
C PHE A 11 -5.25 33.97 -4.45
N ALA A 12 -4.49 34.41 -5.45
CA ALA A 12 -3.98 33.54 -6.51
C ALA A 12 -3.05 32.45 -5.94
N LEU A 13 -2.14 32.81 -5.02
CA LEU A 13 -1.27 31.83 -4.36
C LEU A 13 -2.06 30.82 -3.54
N ILE A 14 -3.05 31.27 -2.77
CA ILE A 14 -3.92 30.38 -1.99
C ILE A 14 -4.68 29.43 -2.93
N ALA A 15 -5.25 29.94 -4.03
CA ALA A 15 -5.96 29.12 -5.00
C ALA A 15 -5.06 28.03 -5.61
N ILE A 16 -3.82 28.38 -5.99
CA ILE A 16 -2.84 27.42 -6.52
C ILE A 16 -2.48 26.35 -5.48
N LEU A 17 -2.29 26.74 -4.22
CA LEU A 17 -1.97 25.80 -3.14
C LEU A 17 -3.13 24.85 -2.85
N VAL A 18 -4.36 25.37 -2.81
CA VAL A 18 -5.58 24.57 -2.60
C VAL A 18 -5.78 23.60 -3.75
N ASP A 19 -5.67 24.05 -4.99
CA ASP A 19 -5.78 23.20 -6.18
C ASP A 19 -4.75 22.06 -6.14
N ARG A 20 -3.48 22.38 -5.88
CA ARG A 20 -2.42 21.36 -5.78
C ARG A 20 -2.66 20.37 -4.65
N PHE A 21 -3.14 20.83 -3.50
CA PHE A 21 -3.45 19.94 -2.39
C PHE A 21 -4.65 19.04 -2.72
N TYR A 22 -5.69 19.61 -3.32
CA TYR A 22 -6.90 18.88 -3.69
C TYR A 22 -6.62 17.82 -4.76
N VAL A 23 -5.88 18.18 -5.83
CA VAL A 23 -5.49 17.25 -6.88
C VAL A 23 -4.64 16.12 -6.31
N ARG A 24 -3.66 16.41 -5.44
CA ARG A 24 -2.85 15.37 -4.79
C ARG A 24 -3.69 14.41 -3.94
N ALA A 25 -4.59 14.96 -3.12
CA ALA A 25 -5.48 14.15 -2.28
C ALA A 25 -6.40 13.27 -3.13
N LYS A 26 -6.95 13.81 -4.22
CA LYS A 26 -7.79 13.06 -5.16
C LYS A 26 -7.01 11.94 -5.85
N SER A 27 -5.80 12.21 -6.32
CA SER A 27 -4.93 11.21 -6.95
C SER A 27 -4.53 10.09 -5.97
N ALA A 28 -4.16 10.44 -4.73
CA ALA A 28 -3.85 9.44 -3.70
C ALA A 28 -5.06 8.57 -3.38
N ARG A 29 -6.26 9.16 -3.28
CA ARG A 29 -7.50 8.41 -3.06
C ARG A 29 -7.82 7.45 -4.21
N ALA A 30 -7.65 7.90 -5.44
CA ALA A 30 -7.85 7.06 -6.62
C ALA A 30 -6.82 5.91 -6.68
N PHE A 31 -5.58 6.18 -6.30
CA PHE A 31 -4.52 5.17 -6.21
C PHE A 31 -4.85 4.10 -5.15
N ARG A 32 -5.24 4.51 -3.94
CA ARG A 32 -5.68 3.59 -2.87
C ARG A 32 -6.84 2.71 -3.32
N ALA A 33 -7.89 3.31 -3.88
CA ALA A 33 -9.05 2.55 -4.35
C ALA A 33 -8.69 1.54 -5.44
N ARG A 34 -7.74 1.88 -6.32
CA ARG A 34 -7.23 0.94 -7.33
C ARG A 34 -6.41 -0.16 -6.68
N PHE A 35 -5.51 0.18 -5.76
CA PHE A 35 -4.71 -0.80 -5.03
C PHE A 35 -5.59 -1.79 -4.26
N ASP A 36 -6.67 -1.32 -3.63
CA ASP A 36 -7.61 -2.19 -2.92
C ASP A 36 -8.25 -3.22 -3.86
N ARG A 37 -8.67 -2.81 -5.06
CA ARG A 37 -9.17 -3.75 -6.08
C ARG A 37 -8.10 -4.73 -6.53
N GLN A 38 -6.91 -4.22 -6.84
CA GLN A 38 -5.77 -5.06 -7.24
C GLN A 38 -5.39 -6.07 -6.17
N PHE A 39 -5.44 -5.67 -4.89
CA PHE A 39 -5.19 -6.55 -3.77
C PHE A 39 -6.23 -7.66 -3.72
N LEU A 40 -7.53 -7.34 -3.80
CA LEU A 40 -8.60 -8.34 -3.77
C LEU A 40 -8.53 -9.31 -4.96
N GLU A 41 -8.05 -8.85 -6.12
CA GLU A 41 -7.89 -9.66 -7.32
C GLU A 41 -6.54 -10.41 -7.37
N ALA A 42 -5.61 -10.09 -6.47
CA ALA A 42 -4.26 -10.64 -6.49
C ALA A 42 -4.27 -12.13 -6.12
N LYS A 43 -3.69 -12.95 -7.00
CA LYS A 43 -3.52 -14.38 -6.80
C LYS A 43 -2.08 -14.79 -7.08
N LEU A 44 -1.57 -15.70 -6.27
CA LEU A 44 -0.30 -16.38 -6.53
C LEU A 44 -0.54 -17.88 -6.46
N GLU A 45 -0.45 -18.53 -7.61
CA GLU A 45 -0.61 -19.96 -7.75
C GLU A 45 0.76 -20.62 -7.68
N LEU A 46 1.00 -21.36 -6.59
CA LEU A 46 2.17 -22.21 -6.41
C LEU A 46 1.73 -23.66 -6.29
N SER A 47 2.64 -24.58 -6.61
CA SER A 47 2.37 -26.02 -6.60
C SER A 47 1.97 -26.55 -5.22
N ASP A 48 2.49 -25.93 -4.15
CA ASP A 48 2.13 -26.26 -2.78
C ASP A 48 1.02 -25.30 -2.29
N PRO A 49 -0.18 -25.82 -1.92
CA PRO A 49 -1.29 -25.03 -1.41
C PRO A 49 -0.92 -24.12 -0.23
N LEU A 50 0.06 -24.52 0.59
CA LEU A 50 0.53 -23.74 1.73
C LEU A 50 1.00 -22.34 1.32
N TYR A 51 1.62 -22.23 0.14
CA TYR A 51 2.19 -20.98 -0.38
C TYR A 51 1.31 -20.29 -1.41
N GLN A 52 0.07 -20.74 -1.60
CA GLN A 52 -0.89 -20.03 -2.43
C GLN A 52 -1.38 -18.76 -1.75
N PHE A 53 -1.64 -17.74 -2.56
CA PHE A 53 -2.21 -16.48 -2.11
C PHE A 53 -3.48 -16.16 -2.89
N ASP A 54 -4.50 -15.76 -2.16
CA ASP A 54 -5.73 -15.19 -2.68
C ASP A 54 -6.08 -13.95 -1.84
N GLY A 55 -5.95 -12.77 -2.44
CA GLY A 55 -6.15 -11.52 -1.74
C GLY A 55 -7.59 -11.30 -1.27
N ALA A 56 -8.58 -12.00 -1.85
CA ALA A 56 -9.97 -11.94 -1.39
C ALA A 56 -10.19 -12.64 -0.04
N SER A 57 -9.37 -13.65 0.28
CA SER A 57 -9.46 -14.42 1.52
C SER A 57 -8.34 -14.13 2.52
N ALA A 58 -7.34 -13.34 2.11
CA ALA A 58 -6.19 -13.00 2.94
C ALA A 58 -6.54 -12.01 4.06
N THR A 59 -5.92 -12.20 5.23
CA THR A 59 -6.03 -11.27 6.36
C THR A 59 -4.92 -10.22 6.27
N VAL A 60 -5.29 -8.95 6.21
CA VAL A 60 -4.33 -7.84 6.18
C VAL A 60 -3.74 -7.60 7.56
N ILE A 61 -2.42 -7.60 7.66
CA ILE A 61 -1.68 -7.38 8.92
C ILE A 61 -1.15 -5.96 9.02
N ALA A 62 -0.59 -5.44 7.93
CA ALA A 62 -0.07 -4.09 7.87
C ALA A 62 -0.21 -3.51 6.47
N THR A 63 -0.41 -2.20 6.40
CA THR A 63 -0.30 -1.42 5.17
C THR A 63 0.68 -0.28 5.42
N VAL A 64 1.64 -0.13 4.52
CA VAL A 64 2.64 0.94 4.51
C VAL A 64 2.42 1.74 3.24
N GLU A 65 2.30 3.05 3.39
CA GLU A 65 2.19 3.96 2.26
C GLU A 65 3.41 4.88 2.24
N GLU A 66 4.10 4.94 1.12
CA GLU A 66 5.26 5.79 0.93
C GLU A 66 5.00 6.77 -0.22
N MET A 67 5.19 8.06 0.06
CA MET A 67 5.25 9.10 -0.98
C MET A 67 6.70 9.40 -1.31
N GLY A 68 7.17 8.85 -2.43
CA GLY A 68 8.47 9.16 -3.01
C GLY A 68 8.43 10.34 -3.98
N LYS A 69 9.58 10.96 -4.25
CA LYS A 69 9.78 11.87 -5.39
C LYS A 69 10.32 11.04 -6.57
N ARG A 70 9.63 11.03 -7.72
CA ARG A 70 10.17 10.47 -8.96
C ARG A 70 10.80 11.59 -9.78
N GLY A 71 12.05 11.92 -9.46
CA GLY A 71 12.84 12.93 -10.18
C GLY A 71 12.07 14.25 -10.43
N ASN A 72 12.14 14.77 -11.65
CA ASN A 72 11.48 16.02 -12.06
C ASN A 72 9.99 15.86 -12.43
N ALA A 73 9.42 14.66 -12.38
CA ALA A 73 8.14 14.34 -13.03
C ALA A 73 6.93 14.12 -12.08
N GLY A 74 7.12 14.20 -10.76
CA GLY A 74 6.00 14.15 -9.80
C GLY A 74 6.24 13.24 -8.60
N PHE A 75 5.21 13.10 -7.77
CA PHE A 75 5.20 12.22 -6.60
C PHE A 75 4.81 10.81 -7.02
N LEU A 76 5.56 9.81 -6.58
CA LEU A 76 5.20 8.40 -6.71
C LEU A 76 4.60 7.95 -5.38
N LEU A 77 3.34 7.52 -5.39
CA LEU A 77 2.74 6.87 -4.24
C LEU A 77 2.96 5.37 -4.42
N SER A 78 3.63 4.74 -3.45
CA SER A 78 3.76 3.29 -3.36
C SER A 78 2.93 2.82 -2.18
N ILE A 79 2.11 1.79 -2.39
CA ILE A 79 1.41 1.10 -1.31
C ILE A 79 1.94 -0.32 -1.22
N GLU A 80 2.29 -0.70 -0.01
CA GLU A 80 2.78 -2.02 0.35
C GLU A 80 1.88 -2.60 1.44
N ARG A 81 1.40 -3.83 1.24
CA ARG A 81 0.49 -4.50 2.16
C ARG A 81 1.04 -5.87 2.51
N TYR A 82 1.19 -6.11 3.80
CA TYR A 82 1.52 -7.41 4.37
C TYR A 82 0.23 -8.11 4.74
N ALA A 83 0.03 -9.32 4.21
CA ALA A 83 -1.15 -10.12 4.46
C ALA A 83 -0.77 -11.57 4.78
N ARG A 84 -1.69 -12.29 5.43
CA ARG A 84 -1.59 -13.72 5.69
C ARG A 84 -2.66 -14.49 4.93
N ASN A 85 -2.29 -15.63 4.35
CA ASN A 85 -3.28 -16.56 3.82
C ASN A 85 -3.97 -17.37 4.94
N GLN A 86 -4.92 -18.23 4.57
CA GLN A 86 -5.66 -19.07 5.53
C GLN A 86 -4.77 -20.08 6.27
N HIS A 87 -3.61 -20.44 5.70
CA HIS A 87 -2.63 -21.32 6.33
C HIS A 87 -1.66 -20.57 7.24
N GLY A 88 -1.75 -19.24 7.30
CA GLY A 88 -0.94 -18.41 8.16
C GLY A 88 0.42 -18.01 7.59
N GLU A 89 0.70 -18.33 6.33
CA GLU A 89 1.89 -17.87 5.61
C GLU A 89 1.76 -16.39 5.24
N TYR A 90 2.90 -15.69 5.21
CA TYR A 90 2.94 -14.25 4.97
C TYR A 90 3.25 -13.91 3.51
N PHE A 91 2.61 -12.84 3.03
CA PHE A 91 2.78 -12.32 1.68
C PHE A 91 2.91 -10.81 1.69
N LEU A 92 3.74 -10.32 0.78
CA LEU A 92 3.92 -8.93 0.44
C LEU A 92 3.18 -8.64 -0.86
N VAL A 93 2.28 -7.66 -0.83
CA VAL A 93 1.62 -7.13 -2.02
C VAL A 93 2.01 -5.68 -2.17
N ARG A 94 2.67 -5.33 -3.28
CA ARG A 94 3.16 -3.97 -3.55
C ARG A 94 2.68 -3.46 -4.89
N SER A 95 2.29 -2.19 -4.93
CA SER A 95 1.98 -1.48 -6.18
C SER A 95 2.66 -0.11 -6.13
N ASP A 96 3.53 0.14 -7.10
CA ASP A 96 4.29 1.37 -7.28
C ASP A 96 3.85 2.16 -8.53
N GLU A 97 3.24 1.50 -9.51
CA GLU A 97 2.80 2.09 -10.78
C GLU A 97 1.44 1.53 -11.25
N PRO A 98 0.76 2.14 -12.24
CA PRO A 98 -0.40 1.54 -12.88
C PRO A 98 -0.01 0.22 -13.58
N GLY A 99 -0.18 -0.89 -12.88
CA GLY A 99 0.11 -2.24 -13.38
C GLY A 99 -0.39 -3.31 -12.39
N ALA A 100 -0.16 -4.58 -12.72
CA ALA A 100 -0.45 -5.67 -11.79
C ALA A 100 0.39 -5.51 -10.51
N PRO A 101 -0.17 -5.78 -9.32
CA PRO A 101 0.60 -5.69 -8.10
C PRO A 101 1.67 -6.79 -8.07
N PHE A 102 2.83 -6.45 -7.52
CA PHE A 102 3.84 -7.44 -7.18
C PHE A 102 3.39 -8.22 -5.96
N VAL A 103 3.34 -9.55 -6.06
CA VAL A 103 3.00 -10.45 -4.95
C VAL A 103 4.20 -11.35 -4.66
N LYS A 104 4.63 -11.43 -3.40
CA LYS A 104 5.76 -12.26 -3.00
C LYS A 104 5.52 -12.92 -1.65
N HIS A 105 5.81 -14.21 -1.55
CA HIS A 105 5.87 -14.91 -0.27
C HIS A 105 7.00 -14.39 0.61
N VAL A 106 6.70 -14.23 1.90
CA VAL A 106 7.64 -13.75 2.90
C VAL A 106 7.74 -14.80 3.99
N SER A 107 8.95 -15.35 4.18
CA SER A 107 9.18 -16.30 5.27
C SER A 107 8.85 -15.68 6.63
N HIS A 108 8.38 -16.52 7.57
CA HIS A 108 8.10 -16.09 8.95
C HIS A 108 9.26 -15.36 9.62
N ARG A 109 10.51 -15.78 9.36
CA ARG A 109 11.71 -15.09 9.89
C ARG A 109 11.78 -13.64 9.42
N ILE A 110 11.55 -13.41 8.13
CA ILE A 110 11.57 -12.05 7.55
C ILE A 110 10.34 -11.26 8.00
N ALA A 111 9.16 -11.88 8.01
CA ALA A 111 7.92 -11.25 8.45
C ALA A 111 8.03 -10.77 9.90
N LYS A 112 8.63 -11.57 10.80
CA LYS A 112 8.86 -11.19 12.20
C LYS A 112 9.76 -9.96 12.34
N VAL A 113 10.80 -9.85 11.50
CA VAL A 113 11.70 -8.68 11.50
C VAL A 113 10.99 -7.43 10.98
N ILE A 114 10.24 -7.55 9.89
CA ILE A 114 9.58 -6.39 9.26
C ILE A 114 8.37 -5.90 10.07
N LEU A 115 7.53 -6.83 10.53
CA LEU A 115 6.27 -6.48 11.21
C LEU A 115 6.46 -6.20 12.70
N ALA A 116 7.56 -6.66 13.30
CA ALA A 116 7.88 -6.49 14.71
C ALA A 116 6.67 -6.82 15.60
N GLU A 117 6.12 -5.84 16.31
CA GLU A 117 4.97 -5.99 17.22
C GLU A 117 3.67 -6.40 16.51
N LYS A 118 3.55 -6.19 15.20
CA LYS A 118 2.38 -6.60 14.39
C LYS A 118 2.48 -8.04 13.91
N TYR A 119 3.59 -8.73 14.16
CA TYR A 119 3.76 -10.11 13.75
C TYR A 119 2.85 -11.03 14.59
N ILE A 120 2.10 -11.88 13.90
CA ILE A 120 1.25 -12.91 14.52
C ILE A 120 1.94 -14.27 14.38
N GLU A 121 2.22 -14.90 15.51
CA GLU A 121 2.77 -16.26 15.52
C GLU A 121 1.78 -17.26 14.89
N SER A 122 2.31 -18.23 14.15
CA SER A 122 1.54 -19.36 13.65
C SER A 122 1.21 -20.26 14.84
N ASN A 123 -0.07 -20.31 15.23
CA ASN A 123 -0.54 -21.11 16.36
C ASN A 123 -0.66 -22.60 15.98
N THR A 124 0.39 -23.18 15.42
CA THR A 124 0.48 -24.60 15.05
C THR A 124 1.10 -25.46 16.15
N ALA A 125 0.90 -25.07 17.41
CA ALA A 125 1.32 -25.83 18.59
C ALA A 125 0.23 -26.76 19.18
N SER A 126 -0.89 -27.00 18.47
CA SER A 126 -2.04 -27.74 19.01
C SER A 126 -2.45 -28.98 18.18
N SER A 127 -1.49 -29.84 17.81
CA SER A 127 -1.77 -31.21 17.33
C SER A 127 -0.64 -32.19 17.63
N ARG A 128 -0.03 -32.06 18.82
CA ARG A 128 0.81 -33.12 19.43
C ARG A 128 0.26 -33.44 20.82
N THR A 129 -0.88 -34.12 20.85
CA THR A 129 -1.36 -34.90 22.00
C THR A 129 -2.05 -36.12 21.47
#